data_AF-A0A484MPI3-F1
#
_entry.id   AF-A0A484MPI3-F1
#
_cell.length_a   1.000
_cell.length_b   1.000
_cell.length_c   1.000
_cell.angle_alpha   90.00
_cell.angle_beta   90.00
_cell.angle_gamma   90.00
#
_symmetry.space_group_name_H-M   'P 1'
#
loop_
_entity.id
_entity.type
_entity.pdbx_description
1 polymer ?
#
loop_
_entity_poly.entity_id
_entity_poly.type
_entity_poly.pdbx_seq_one_letter_code
_entity_poly.pdbx_strand_id
1 'polypeptide(L)'
;MHDVGRFLNRLLGLPPEIQNRLFELFVSILDLIIQKARMEGNLDSGIVDMKANSVELQGTPKTVHVDSMSGASTILFTFTLDRGFSWEHASALLEDKRKDESGSTVIGFYESKREWLGRRHFLLALEGSFSGTYKLFRPTLGEALREMPLSELQDKYRRVSSLDKARAGWEDEYDVSSKQCMHGPKCKLGNYCTVGRRLQEVNVLGGLVLPVWGTIEKALSKQARLSHRRIRVVRIETTMDKQRIVGLLIPNAAVESVLQDLAWVHDIED
;
A
#
# COMPACT_ATOMS: atom_id res chain seq x y z
N MET A 1 23.63 19.05 10.64
CA MET A 1 23.86 19.00 9.18
C MET A 1 25.25 19.48 8.73
N HIS A 2 26.05 20.17 9.58
CA HIS A 2 27.36 20.71 9.17
C HIS A 2 28.51 19.70 8.95
N ASP A 3 28.37 18.43 9.35
CA ASP A 3 29.45 17.42 9.23
C ASP A 3 29.39 16.54 7.97
N VAL A 4 28.30 16.60 7.20
CA VAL A 4 28.12 15.72 6.02
C VAL A 4 29.08 16.10 4.90
N GLY A 5 29.20 17.40 4.59
CA GLY A 5 30.12 17.87 3.56
C GLY A 5 31.58 17.58 3.89
N ARG A 6 31.97 17.71 5.17
CA ARG A 6 33.33 17.42 5.63
C ARG A 6 33.66 15.92 5.57
N PHE A 7 32.69 15.06 5.88
CA PHE A 7 32.81 13.62 5.75
C PHE A 7 32.97 13.19 4.28
N LEU A 8 32.10 13.68 3.38
CA LEU A 8 32.18 13.38 1.94
C LEU A 8 33.51 13.83 1.33
N ASN A 9 34.00 15.02 1.72
CA ASN A 9 35.28 15.53 1.26
C ASN A 9 36.48 14.71 1.75
N ARG A 10 36.38 14.05 2.91
CA ARG A 10 37.41 13.12 3.40
C ARG A 10 37.33 11.76 2.69
N LEU A 11 36.13 11.33 2.34
CA LEU A 11 35.89 10.08 1.61
C LEU A 11 36.54 10.10 0.22
N LEU A 12 36.50 11.26 -0.46
CA LEU A 12 37.14 11.48 -1.77
C LEU A 12 38.67 11.29 -1.75
N GLY A 13 39.30 11.35 -0.57
CA GLY A 13 40.75 11.13 -0.41
C GLY A 13 41.16 9.66 -0.27
N LEU A 14 40.21 8.72 -0.22
CA LEU A 14 40.48 7.29 -0.08
C LEU A 14 40.71 6.62 -1.45
N PRO A 15 41.36 5.44 -1.50
CA PRO A 15 41.40 4.63 -2.72
C PRO A 15 39.99 4.25 -3.22
N PRO A 16 39.74 4.20 -4.55
CA PRO A 16 38.40 3.95 -5.10
C PRO A 16 37.74 2.65 -4.61
N GLU A 17 38.50 1.59 -4.39
CA GLU A 17 37.96 0.32 -3.88
C GLU A 17 37.38 0.48 -2.46
N ILE A 18 38.06 1.23 -1.60
CA ILE A 18 37.62 1.49 -0.22
C ILE A 18 36.43 2.45 -0.22
N GLN A 19 36.44 3.45 -1.11
CA GLN A 19 35.29 4.35 -1.31
C GLN A 19 34.04 3.55 -1.68
N ASN A 20 34.12 2.68 -2.69
CA ASN A 20 33.00 1.90 -3.17
C ASN A 20 32.43 0.98 -2.08
N ARG A 21 33.29 0.26 -1.33
CA ARG A 21 32.82 -0.59 -0.22
C ARG A 21 32.15 0.21 0.90
N LEU A 22 32.67 1.40 1.22
CA LEU A 22 32.04 2.29 2.21
C LEU A 22 30.69 2.82 1.71
N PHE A 23 30.58 3.17 0.43
CA PHE A 23 29.32 3.59 -0.18
C PHE A 23 28.30 2.44 -0.22
N GLU A 24 28.70 1.22 -0.58
CA GLU A 24 27.82 0.04 -0.55
C GLU A 24 27.27 -0.23 0.86
N LEU A 25 28.13 -0.15 1.88
CA LEU A 25 27.71 -0.29 3.27
C LEU A 25 26.76 0.84 3.68
N PHE A 26 27.07 2.08 3.31
CA PHE A 26 26.21 3.23 3.57
C PHE A 26 24.83 3.07 2.91
N VAL A 27 24.78 2.68 1.64
CA VAL A 27 23.53 2.43 0.90
C VAL A 27 22.73 1.32 1.57
N SER A 28 23.37 0.21 1.97
CA SER A 28 22.71 -0.90 2.66
C SER A 28 22.10 -0.46 4.01
N ILE A 29 22.83 0.36 4.79
CA ILE A 29 22.34 0.92 6.05
C ILE A 29 21.20 1.91 5.79
N LEU A 30 21.34 2.76 4.78
CA LEU A 30 20.32 3.71 4.39
C LEU A 30 19.04 2.99 3.97
N ASP A 31 19.14 1.92 3.20
CA ASP A 31 18.00 1.08 2.80
C ASP A 31 17.32 0.45 4.01
N LEU A 32 18.08 -0.06 4.99
CA LEU A 32 17.53 -0.57 6.25
C LEU A 32 16.82 0.53 7.06
N ILE A 33 17.39 1.73 7.14
CA ILE A 33 16.77 2.88 7.83
C ILE A 33 15.51 3.34 7.10
N ILE A 34 15.53 3.43 5.77
CA ILE A 34 14.36 3.76 4.96
C ILE A 34 13.29 2.69 5.12
N GLN A 35 13.64 1.40 5.11
CA GLN A 35 12.69 0.31 5.36
C GLN A 35 12.09 0.40 6.75
N LYS A 36 12.91 0.66 7.78
CA LYS A 36 12.44 0.87 9.15
C LYS A 36 11.50 2.08 9.23
N ALA A 37 11.87 3.19 8.62
CA ALA A 37 11.04 4.39 8.55
C ALA A 37 9.74 4.16 7.77
N ARG A 38 9.74 3.34 6.70
CA ARG A 38 8.52 2.92 5.98
C ARG A 38 7.62 2.06 6.87
N MET A 39 8.18 1.09 7.59
CA MET A 39 7.44 0.22 8.52
C MET A 39 6.84 1.02 9.68
N GLU A 40 7.59 1.97 10.23
CA GLU A 40 7.15 2.84 11.33
C GLU A 40 6.24 4.00 10.86
N GLY A 41 6.09 4.19 9.55
CA GLY A 41 5.34 5.31 8.97
C GLY A 41 6.02 6.68 9.17
N ASN A 42 7.32 6.66 9.46
CA ASN A 42 8.13 7.83 9.76
C ASN A 42 8.77 8.48 8.52
N LEU A 43 8.75 7.81 7.37
CA LEU A 43 9.31 8.32 6.12
C LEU A 43 8.37 9.37 5.49
N ASP A 44 8.79 10.63 5.48
CA ASP A 44 8.14 11.65 4.66
C ASP A 44 8.51 11.39 3.19
N SER A 45 7.55 10.89 2.43
CA SER A 45 7.75 10.45 1.05
C SER A 45 7.28 11.52 0.04
N GLY A 46 6.92 12.71 0.50
CA GLY A 46 6.26 13.72 -0.33
C GLY A 46 4.87 13.27 -0.78
N ILE A 47 4.50 13.57 -2.03
CA ILE A 47 3.21 13.19 -2.62
C ILE A 47 3.23 11.69 -2.95
N VAL A 48 2.32 10.93 -2.35
CA VAL A 48 2.21 9.48 -2.57
C VAL A 48 1.25 9.19 -3.72
N ASP A 49 1.75 8.54 -4.77
CA ASP A 49 0.93 8.02 -5.86
C ASP A 49 0.19 6.75 -5.45
N MET A 50 -1.14 6.83 -5.42
CA MET A 50 -2.00 5.70 -5.10
C MET A 50 -2.34 4.95 -6.39
N LYS A 51 -1.68 3.83 -6.60
CA LYS A 51 -1.91 2.94 -7.75
C LYS A 51 -2.81 1.76 -7.36
N ALA A 52 -3.67 1.37 -8.30
CA ALA A 52 -4.54 0.20 -8.23
C ALA A 52 -4.95 -0.21 -9.66
N ASN A 53 -5.54 -1.39 -9.82
CA ASN A 53 -6.00 -1.87 -11.13
C ASN A 53 -7.29 -1.17 -11.55
N SER A 54 -8.20 -0.93 -10.61
CA SER A 54 -9.33 -0.01 -10.77
C SER A 54 -9.33 1.04 -9.67
N VAL A 55 -9.67 2.27 -10.04
CA VAL A 55 -9.82 3.42 -9.13
C VAL A 55 -11.11 4.13 -9.51
N GLU A 56 -12.15 3.92 -8.71
CA GLU A 56 -13.49 4.44 -8.95
C GLU A 56 -13.88 5.45 -7.89
N LEU A 57 -14.43 6.59 -8.32
CA LEU A 57 -15.01 7.57 -7.42
C LEU A 57 -16.36 7.05 -6.92
N GLN A 58 -16.51 6.99 -5.60
CA GLN A 58 -17.74 6.52 -4.97
C GLN A 58 -18.71 7.68 -4.78
N GLY A 59 -19.82 7.64 -5.49
CA GLY A 59 -20.89 8.65 -5.37
C GLY A 59 -20.43 10.05 -5.78
N THR A 60 -21.13 11.06 -5.29
CA THR A 60 -20.81 12.47 -5.54
C THR A 60 -19.86 13.01 -4.48
N PRO A 61 -18.78 13.73 -4.86
CA PRO A 61 -17.90 14.39 -3.90
C PRO A 61 -18.69 15.31 -2.96
N LYS A 62 -18.33 15.32 -1.68
CA LYS A 62 -19.02 16.10 -0.66
C LYS A 62 -18.25 17.37 -0.36
N THR A 63 -18.86 18.54 -0.53
CA THR A 63 -18.29 19.80 -0.01
C THR A 63 -18.35 19.79 1.51
N VAL A 64 -17.20 19.97 2.16
CA VAL A 64 -17.08 19.90 3.63
C VAL A 64 -16.79 21.24 4.28
N HIS A 65 -16.27 22.20 3.51
CA HIS A 65 -16.03 23.56 3.97
C HIS A 65 -16.02 24.51 2.77
N VAL A 66 -16.44 25.75 2.98
CA VAL A 66 -16.33 26.84 2.00
C VAL A 66 -15.67 28.03 2.69
N ASP A 67 -14.54 28.47 2.17
CA ASP A 67 -13.81 29.60 2.72
C ASP A 67 -14.61 30.90 2.49
N SER A 68 -14.89 31.63 3.56
CA SER A 68 -15.75 32.82 3.55
C SER A 68 -15.14 34.00 2.78
N MET A 69 -13.81 34.06 2.69
CA MET A 69 -13.10 35.13 1.97
C MET A 69 -13.00 34.91 0.46
N SER A 70 -12.71 33.68 0.05
CA SER A 70 -12.44 33.33 -1.35
C SER A 70 -13.61 32.63 -2.06
N GLY A 71 -14.59 32.12 -1.29
CA GLY A 71 -15.66 31.26 -1.81
C GLY A 71 -15.17 29.89 -2.26
N ALA A 72 -13.88 29.55 -2.07
CA ALA A 72 -13.31 28.29 -2.50
C ALA A 72 -13.73 27.15 -1.57
N SER A 73 -14.06 25.99 -2.16
CA SER A 73 -14.53 24.83 -1.41
C SER A 73 -13.41 23.84 -1.08
N THR A 74 -13.49 23.25 0.11
CA THR A 74 -12.84 21.99 0.47
C THR A 74 -13.81 20.84 0.16
N ILE A 75 -13.34 19.83 -0.56
CA ILE A 75 -14.18 18.73 -1.06
C ILE A 75 -13.61 17.39 -0.60
N LEU A 76 -14.45 16.54 -0.04
CA LEU A 76 -14.15 15.16 0.29
C LEU A 76 -14.51 14.24 -0.88
N PHE A 77 -13.50 13.55 -1.38
CA PHE A 77 -13.61 12.49 -2.37
C PHE A 77 -13.44 11.13 -1.70
N THR A 78 -14.34 10.20 -1.96
CA THR A 78 -14.23 8.82 -1.51
C THR A 78 -14.00 7.94 -2.72
N PHE A 79 -12.91 7.17 -2.73
CA PHE A 79 -12.56 6.27 -3.81
C PHE A 79 -12.58 4.82 -3.35
N THR A 80 -12.99 3.93 -4.26
CA THR A 80 -12.78 2.49 -4.12
C THR A 80 -11.62 2.07 -5.02
N LEU A 81 -10.56 1.55 -4.40
CA LEU A 81 -9.38 1.03 -5.09
C LEU A 81 -9.45 -0.50 -5.12
N ASP A 82 -9.42 -1.09 -6.32
CA ASP A 82 -9.27 -2.54 -6.50
C ASP A 82 -7.81 -2.87 -6.86
N ARG A 83 -7.10 -3.54 -5.94
CA ARG A 83 -5.72 -4.01 -6.12
C ARG A 83 -5.63 -5.51 -6.40
N GLY A 84 -6.75 -6.14 -6.69
CA GLY A 84 -6.86 -7.57 -6.87
C GLY A 84 -6.14 -8.07 -8.11
N PHE A 85 -5.52 -9.23 -7.98
CA PHE A 85 -4.86 -9.90 -9.09
C PHE A 85 -5.68 -11.12 -9.49
N SER A 86 -6.38 -11.03 -10.64
CA SER A 86 -7.30 -12.10 -11.06
C SER A 86 -6.54 -13.37 -11.48
N TRP A 87 -7.25 -14.48 -11.52
CA TRP A 87 -6.69 -15.76 -11.93
C TRP A 87 -6.14 -15.73 -13.36
N GLU A 88 -6.83 -15.03 -14.26
CA GLU A 88 -6.45 -14.90 -15.67
C GLU A 88 -5.10 -14.17 -15.79
N HIS A 89 -4.94 -13.05 -15.07
CA HIS A 89 -3.68 -12.31 -15.04
C HIS A 89 -2.54 -13.14 -14.43
N ALA A 90 -2.80 -13.85 -13.34
CA ALA A 90 -1.82 -14.71 -12.69
C ALA A 90 -1.40 -15.89 -13.59
N SER A 91 -2.36 -16.49 -14.30
CA SER A 91 -2.12 -17.61 -15.21
C SER A 91 -1.33 -17.16 -16.44
N ALA A 92 -1.72 -16.04 -17.05
CA ALA A 92 -1.00 -15.45 -18.18
C ALA A 92 0.46 -15.12 -17.81
N LEU A 93 0.67 -14.51 -16.63
CA LEU A 93 2.01 -14.19 -16.15
C LEU A 93 2.87 -15.45 -15.94
N LEU A 94 2.29 -16.54 -15.44
CA LEU A 94 2.98 -17.82 -15.31
C LEU A 94 3.32 -18.43 -16.67
N GLU A 95 2.41 -18.36 -17.65
CA GLU A 95 2.62 -18.89 -18.98
C GLU A 95 3.72 -18.15 -19.74
N ASP A 96 3.75 -16.81 -19.67
CA ASP A 96 4.77 -16.01 -20.33
C ASP A 96 6.16 -16.29 -19.74
N LYS A 97 6.27 -16.39 -18.41
CA LYS A 97 7.53 -16.76 -17.76
C LYS A 97 8.00 -18.17 -18.08
N ARG A 98 7.09 -19.12 -18.31
CA ARG A 98 7.45 -20.47 -18.74
C ARG A 98 7.95 -20.53 -20.19
N LYS A 99 7.54 -19.58 -21.05
CA LYS A 99 8.04 -19.50 -22.43
C LYS A 99 9.47 -18.95 -22.48
N ASP A 100 9.79 -17.99 -21.60
CA ASP A 100 11.10 -17.35 -21.53
C ASP A 100 12.18 -18.21 -20.85
N GLU A 101 11.79 -19.02 -19.86
CA GLU A 101 12.73 -19.80 -19.05
C GLU A 101 12.47 -21.31 -19.16
N SER A 102 13.25 -21.97 -20.01
CA SER A 102 13.29 -23.43 -20.11
C SER A 102 13.95 -24.04 -18.87
N GLY A 103 13.22 -24.20 -17.76
CA GLY A 103 13.57 -25.22 -16.75
C GLY A 103 13.61 -24.85 -15.26
N SER A 104 13.11 -23.69 -14.81
CA SER A 104 13.06 -23.43 -13.35
C SER A 104 11.90 -24.18 -12.68
N THR A 105 12.20 -25.33 -12.07
CA THR A 105 11.23 -26.27 -11.45
C THR A 105 10.40 -25.67 -10.31
N VAL A 106 10.75 -24.47 -9.84
CA VAL A 106 10.20 -23.86 -8.62
C VAL A 106 9.13 -22.80 -8.90
N ILE A 107 8.94 -22.39 -10.15
CA ILE A 107 7.93 -21.40 -10.54
C ILE A 107 6.52 -22.05 -10.55
N GLY A 108 5.53 -21.39 -9.95
CA GLY A 108 4.13 -21.82 -10.01
C GLY A 108 3.28 -21.42 -8.81
N PHE A 109 2.12 -22.06 -8.71
CA PHE A 109 1.15 -21.81 -7.63
C PHE A 109 1.46 -22.60 -6.36
N TYR A 110 1.21 -21.97 -5.23
CA TYR A 110 1.50 -22.47 -3.89
C TYR A 110 0.30 -22.25 -2.98
N GLU A 111 0.10 -23.20 -2.05
CA GLU A 111 -0.92 -23.18 -1.00
C GLU A 111 -0.21 -23.18 0.36
N SER A 112 -0.73 -22.44 1.33
CA SER A 112 -0.17 -22.42 2.68
C SER A 112 -0.27 -23.81 3.33
N LYS A 113 0.84 -24.28 3.93
CA LYS A 113 0.84 -25.57 4.65
C LYS A 113 -0.03 -25.55 5.90
N ARG A 114 -0.05 -24.39 6.56
CA ARG A 114 -0.87 -24.15 7.74
C ARG A 114 -2.10 -23.38 7.32
N GLU A 115 -3.23 -23.76 7.90
CA GLU A 115 -4.41 -22.90 7.93
C GLU A 115 -4.14 -21.78 8.92
N TRP A 116 -4.29 -20.55 8.45
CA TRP A 116 -4.13 -19.37 9.27
C TRP A 116 -5.41 -18.55 9.10
N LEU A 117 -6.04 -18.21 10.23
CA LEU A 117 -7.28 -17.41 10.31
C LEU A 117 -8.46 -18.04 9.58
N GLY A 118 -8.53 -19.37 9.65
CA GLY A 118 -9.67 -20.16 9.20
C GLY A 118 -9.66 -20.52 7.71
N ARG A 119 -8.56 -20.23 6.99
CA ARG A 119 -8.42 -20.59 5.57
C ARG A 119 -6.98 -20.95 5.22
N ARG A 120 -6.84 -21.62 4.07
CA ARG A 120 -5.56 -21.73 3.36
C ARG A 120 -5.44 -20.60 2.37
N HIS A 121 -4.22 -20.13 2.19
CA HIS A 121 -3.92 -19.01 1.32
C HIS A 121 -3.18 -19.48 0.09
N PHE A 122 -3.50 -18.88 -1.05
CA PHE A 122 -2.91 -19.19 -2.34
C PHE A 122 -2.04 -18.04 -2.81
N LEU A 123 -0.91 -18.37 -3.44
CA LEU A 123 -0.02 -17.40 -4.07
C LEU A 123 0.65 -17.99 -5.30
N LEU A 124 1.13 -17.11 -6.16
CA LEU A 124 1.98 -17.44 -7.29
C LEU A 124 3.39 -16.98 -6.95
N ALA A 125 4.37 -17.88 -7.07
CA ALA A 125 5.77 -17.55 -6.88
C ALA A 125 6.51 -17.62 -8.23
N LEU A 126 7.19 -16.53 -8.56
CA LEU A 126 8.05 -16.39 -9.74
C LEU A 126 9.48 -16.11 -9.28
N GLU A 127 10.46 -16.40 -10.13
CA GLU A 127 11.86 -16.14 -9.82
C GLU A 127 12.08 -14.63 -9.58
N GLY A 128 12.79 -14.33 -8.49
CA GLY A 128 13.06 -12.97 -8.04
C GLY A 128 14.22 -12.33 -8.78
N SER A 129 14.61 -11.16 -8.30
CA SER A 129 15.71 -10.40 -8.90
C SER A 129 17.08 -11.03 -8.60
N PHE A 130 17.15 -11.81 -7.51
CA PHE A 130 18.36 -12.53 -7.08
C PHE A 130 18.12 -14.04 -7.08
N SER A 131 19.16 -14.81 -7.39
CA SER A 131 19.10 -16.27 -7.33
C SER A 131 18.69 -16.74 -5.92
N GLY A 132 17.69 -17.63 -5.86
CA GLY A 132 17.15 -18.16 -4.60
C GLY A 132 16.13 -17.27 -3.89
N THR A 133 15.74 -16.13 -4.49
CA THR A 133 14.63 -15.29 -4.04
C THR A 133 13.46 -15.35 -5.01
N TYR A 134 12.24 -15.13 -4.51
CA TYR A 134 11.02 -15.27 -5.28
C TYR A 134 10.10 -14.07 -5.11
N LYS A 135 9.60 -13.55 -6.23
CA LYS A 135 8.49 -12.59 -6.27
C LYS A 135 7.19 -13.32 -6.03
N LEU A 136 6.39 -12.81 -5.09
CA LEU A 136 5.13 -13.42 -4.72
C LEU A 136 3.97 -12.56 -5.22
N PHE A 137 3.00 -13.20 -5.83
CA PHE A 137 1.75 -12.57 -6.25
C PHE A 137 0.61 -13.17 -5.45
N ARG A 138 -0.23 -12.32 -4.86
CA ARG A 138 -1.40 -12.72 -4.09
C ARG A 138 -2.68 -12.28 -4.79
N PRO A 139 -3.78 -13.04 -4.65
CA PRO A 139 -5.09 -12.64 -5.16
C PRO A 139 -5.53 -11.25 -4.69
N THR A 140 -5.16 -10.88 -3.46
CA THR A 140 -5.65 -9.69 -2.77
C THR A 140 -4.95 -8.39 -3.13
N LEU A 141 -3.66 -8.43 -3.46
CA LEU A 141 -2.81 -7.24 -3.61
C LEU A 141 -1.91 -7.28 -4.85
N GLY A 142 -1.87 -8.40 -5.57
CA GLY A 142 -0.89 -8.64 -6.62
C GLY A 142 0.50 -8.84 -6.05
N GLU A 143 1.49 -8.19 -6.66
CA GLU A 143 2.90 -8.35 -6.30
C GLU A 143 3.18 -7.88 -4.86
N ALA A 144 3.79 -8.77 -4.07
CA ALA A 144 4.26 -8.45 -2.74
C ALA A 144 5.51 -7.57 -2.83
N LEU A 145 5.55 -6.51 -2.03
CA LEU A 145 6.69 -5.57 -1.97
C LEU A 145 8.04 -6.23 -1.60
N ARG A 146 7.99 -7.39 -0.92
CA ARG A 146 9.17 -8.11 -0.46
C ARG A 146 9.24 -9.46 -1.16
N GLU A 147 10.38 -9.72 -1.79
CA GLU A 147 10.76 -11.04 -2.27
C GLU A 147 11.00 -12.01 -1.10
N MET A 148 10.70 -13.28 -1.31
CA MET A 148 10.81 -14.34 -0.29
C MET A 148 11.94 -15.31 -0.65
N PRO A 149 12.86 -15.64 0.28
CA PRO A 149 13.84 -16.69 0.05
C PRO A 149 13.20 -18.06 -0.18
N LEU A 150 13.85 -18.91 -0.97
CA LEU A 150 13.37 -20.27 -1.27
C LEU A 150 13.06 -21.09 -0.01
N SER A 151 13.93 -21.01 1.00
CA SER A 151 13.79 -21.73 2.27
C SER A 151 12.51 -21.33 3.00
N GLU A 152 12.20 -20.03 3.03
CA GLU A 152 10.98 -19.50 3.66
C GLU A 152 9.73 -19.91 2.87
N LEU A 153 9.79 -19.88 1.53
CA LEU A 153 8.69 -20.30 0.67
C LEU A 153 8.38 -21.79 0.86
N GLN A 154 9.41 -22.64 0.83
CA GLN A 154 9.28 -24.08 1.01
C GLN A 154 8.88 -24.46 2.43
N ASP A 155 9.24 -23.68 3.45
CA ASP A 155 8.79 -23.92 4.82
C ASP A 155 7.29 -23.65 4.97
N LYS A 156 6.83 -22.49 4.51
CA LYS A 156 5.46 -21.98 4.74
C LYS A 156 4.43 -22.51 3.76
N TYR A 157 4.84 -22.84 2.53
CA TYR A 157 3.93 -23.18 1.44
C TYR A 157 4.28 -24.51 0.78
N ARG A 158 3.28 -25.12 0.15
CA ARG A 158 3.42 -26.32 -0.67
C ARG A 158 2.96 -26.00 -2.08
N ARG A 159 3.74 -26.43 -3.07
CA ARG A 159 3.38 -26.28 -4.48
C ARG A 159 2.08 -27.04 -4.79
N VAL A 160 1.22 -26.42 -5.57
CA VAL A 160 -0.04 -27.01 -6.04
C VAL A 160 0.19 -27.58 -7.44
N SER A 161 -0.01 -28.90 -7.60
CA SER A 161 0.15 -29.57 -8.90
C SER A 161 -1.08 -29.46 -9.80
N SER A 162 -2.28 -29.39 -9.20
CA SER A 162 -3.55 -29.25 -9.93
C SER A 162 -3.86 -27.77 -10.13
N LEU A 163 -3.97 -27.35 -11.39
CA LEU A 163 -4.37 -25.99 -11.72
C LEU A 163 -5.81 -25.70 -11.31
N ASP A 164 -6.72 -26.67 -11.38
CA ASP A 164 -8.11 -26.50 -10.94
C ASP A 164 -8.20 -26.20 -9.44
N LYS A 165 -7.39 -26.90 -8.62
CA LYS A 165 -7.30 -26.61 -7.18
C LYS A 165 -6.74 -25.22 -6.93
N ALA A 166 -5.69 -24.84 -7.64
CA ALA A 166 -5.08 -23.52 -7.51
C ALA A 166 -6.07 -22.42 -7.92
N ARG A 167 -6.81 -22.61 -9.02
CA ARG A 167 -7.84 -21.70 -9.52
C ARG A 167 -8.95 -21.50 -8.49
N ALA A 168 -9.57 -22.58 -8.04
CA ALA A 168 -10.67 -22.52 -7.09
C ALA A 168 -10.26 -21.82 -5.79
N GLY A 169 -9.06 -22.13 -5.28
CA GLY A 169 -8.51 -21.48 -4.10
C GLY A 169 -8.16 -20.00 -4.31
N TRP A 170 -7.67 -19.66 -5.49
CA TRP A 170 -7.33 -18.29 -5.88
C TRP A 170 -8.59 -17.42 -6.01
N GLU A 171 -9.59 -17.90 -6.75
CA GLU A 171 -10.87 -17.20 -6.96
C GLU A 171 -11.62 -17.03 -5.63
N ASP A 172 -11.66 -18.05 -4.77
CA ASP A 172 -12.23 -17.91 -3.41
C ASP A 172 -11.53 -16.82 -2.59
N GLU A 173 -10.19 -16.79 -2.60
CA GLU A 173 -9.44 -15.74 -1.89
C GLU A 173 -9.64 -14.36 -2.49
N TYR A 174 -9.70 -14.29 -3.82
CA TYR A 174 -9.97 -13.07 -4.57
C TYR A 174 -11.35 -12.50 -4.21
N ASP A 175 -12.37 -13.34 -4.10
CA ASP A 175 -13.73 -12.91 -3.79
C ASP A 175 -13.92 -12.54 -2.33
N VAL A 176 -13.43 -13.38 -1.41
CA VAL A 176 -13.53 -13.13 0.04
C VAL A 176 -12.78 -11.84 0.42
N SER A 177 -11.62 -11.59 -0.18
CA SER A 177 -10.80 -10.41 0.13
C SER A 177 -11.42 -9.08 -0.29
N SER A 178 -12.48 -9.09 -1.11
CA SER A 178 -13.27 -7.88 -1.40
C SER A 178 -13.94 -7.30 -0.14
N LYS A 179 -14.36 -8.19 0.78
CA LYS A 179 -15.11 -7.81 2.00
C LYS A 179 -14.42 -8.19 3.29
N GLN A 180 -13.50 -9.14 3.28
CA GLN A 180 -12.84 -9.62 4.49
C GLN A 180 -11.37 -9.22 4.50
N CYS A 181 -10.90 -8.70 5.63
CA CYS A 181 -9.48 -8.46 5.82
C CYS A 181 -8.72 -9.79 5.96
N MET A 182 -7.40 -9.74 5.81
CA MET A 182 -6.57 -10.94 5.96
C MET A 182 -6.64 -11.55 7.36
N HIS A 183 -7.09 -10.78 8.38
CA HIS A 183 -7.28 -11.23 9.76
C HIS A 183 -8.52 -12.12 9.96
N GLY A 184 -9.28 -12.41 8.92
CA GLY A 184 -10.46 -13.26 9.01
C GLY A 184 -11.68 -12.59 9.66
N PRO A 185 -12.77 -13.34 9.86
CA PRO A 185 -14.03 -12.81 10.39
C PRO A 185 -13.94 -12.37 11.86
N LYS A 186 -12.99 -12.90 12.63
CA LYS A 186 -12.77 -12.56 14.05
C LYS A 186 -11.74 -11.44 14.24
N CYS A 187 -11.57 -10.56 13.25
CA CYS A 187 -10.63 -9.45 13.35
C CYS A 187 -11.02 -8.50 14.48
N LYS A 188 -10.08 -8.20 15.39
CA LYS A 188 -10.30 -7.25 16.50
C LYS A 188 -10.69 -5.83 16.05
N LEU A 189 -10.32 -5.46 14.83
CA LEU A 189 -10.59 -4.14 14.24
C LEU A 189 -11.90 -4.12 13.42
N GLY A 190 -12.56 -5.27 13.27
CA GLY A 190 -13.83 -5.42 12.54
C GLY A 190 -13.81 -4.78 11.16
N ASN A 191 -14.87 -4.01 10.86
CA ASN A 191 -15.10 -3.38 9.56
C ASN A 191 -14.09 -2.28 9.21
N TYR A 192 -13.38 -1.72 10.20
CA TYR A 192 -12.35 -0.69 9.96
C TYR A 192 -11.01 -1.29 9.50
N CYS A 193 -10.87 -2.62 9.52
CA CYS A 193 -9.65 -3.28 9.08
C CYS A 193 -9.59 -3.37 7.55
N THR A 194 -8.73 -2.57 6.93
CA THR A 194 -8.45 -2.63 5.48
C THR A 194 -7.24 -3.51 5.12
N VAL A 195 -6.62 -4.14 6.11
CA VAL A 195 -5.36 -4.89 5.94
C VAL A 195 -5.60 -6.15 5.11
N GLY A 196 -4.92 -6.24 3.96
CA GLY A 196 -5.03 -7.38 3.05
C GLY A 196 -6.38 -7.51 2.35
N ARG A 197 -7.25 -6.49 2.40
CA ARG A 197 -8.44 -6.41 1.55
C ARG A 197 -8.03 -6.02 0.13
N ARG A 198 -8.73 -6.59 -0.84
CA ARG A 198 -8.64 -6.28 -2.26
C ARG A 198 -9.21 -4.90 -2.58
N LEU A 199 -10.44 -4.68 -2.11
CA LEU A 199 -11.14 -3.41 -2.19
C LEU A 199 -10.77 -2.55 -0.99
N GLN A 200 -10.20 -1.38 -1.25
CA GLN A 200 -9.86 -0.41 -0.24
C GLN A 200 -10.59 0.90 -0.50
N GLU A 201 -11.38 1.30 0.48
CA GLU A 201 -11.96 2.65 0.51
C GLU A 201 -10.91 3.65 0.98
N VAL A 202 -10.73 4.72 0.21
CA VAL A 202 -9.76 5.78 0.44
C VAL A 202 -10.46 7.12 0.40
N ASN A 203 -10.28 7.91 1.45
CA ASN A 203 -10.90 9.22 1.60
C ASN A 203 -9.85 10.31 1.41
N VAL A 204 -10.09 11.24 0.49
CA VAL A 204 -9.16 12.32 0.12
C VAL A 204 -9.85 13.68 0.20
N LEU A 205 -9.29 14.60 0.98
CA LEU A 205 -9.69 16.00 0.98
C LEU A 205 -8.91 16.79 -0.06
N GLY A 206 -9.60 17.28 -1.09
CA GLY A 206 -9.05 18.16 -2.12
C GLY A 206 -9.64 19.56 -2.06
N GLY A 207 -9.19 20.42 -2.99
CA GLY A 207 -9.59 21.83 -3.03
C GLY A 207 -8.77 22.69 -2.06
N LEU A 208 -9.40 23.67 -1.42
CA LEU A 208 -8.72 24.56 -0.49
C LEU A 208 -8.57 23.90 0.88
N VAL A 209 -7.37 23.39 1.20
CA VAL A 209 -7.12 22.62 2.43
C VAL A 209 -6.36 23.38 3.53
N LEU A 210 -5.76 24.54 3.21
CA LEU A 210 -4.97 25.31 4.18
C LEU A 210 -5.80 25.89 5.34
N PRO A 211 -6.99 26.48 5.12
CA PRO A 211 -7.81 27.03 6.22
C PRO A 211 -8.24 25.95 7.23
N VAL A 212 -8.48 24.74 6.73
CA VAL A 212 -8.97 23.60 7.53
C VAL A 212 -7.83 22.74 8.10
N TRP A 213 -6.57 23.10 7.85
CA TRP A 213 -5.40 22.28 8.16
C TRP A 213 -5.29 21.96 9.65
N GLY A 214 -5.43 22.97 10.52
CA GLY A 214 -5.33 22.79 11.97
C GLY A 214 -6.42 21.87 12.52
N THR A 215 -7.63 21.96 11.96
CA THR A 215 -8.76 21.07 12.31
C THR A 215 -8.46 19.62 11.94
N ILE A 216 -7.91 19.40 10.74
CA ILE A 216 -7.49 18.07 10.28
C ILE A 216 -6.37 17.53 11.18
N GLU A 217 -5.35 18.33 11.48
CA GLU A 217 -4.24 17.92 12.35
C GLU A 217 -4.73 17.50 13.74
N LYS A 218 -5.65 18.28 14.32
CA LYS A 218 -6.29 17.96 15.61
C LYS A 218 -7.06 16.64 15.55
N ALA A 219 -7.84 16.40 14.50
CA ALA A 219 -8.59 15.14 14.34
C ALA A 219 -7.66 13.93 14.14
N LEU A 220 -6.58 14.10 13.38
CA LEU A 220 -5.58 13.05 13.14
C LEU A 220 -4.74 12.75 14.40
N SER A 221 -4.42 13.75 15.22
CA SER A 221 -3.64 13.57 16.45
C SER A 221 -4.26 12.56 17.42
N LYS A 222 -5.60 12.43 17.41
CA LYS A 222 -6.39 11.52 18.26
C LYS A 222 -6.37 10.06 17.77
N GLN A 223 -5.80 9.76 16.60
CA GLN A 223 -5.84 8.42 16.02
C GLN A 223 -5.00 7.42 16.83
N ALA A 224 -5.49 6.19 16.98
CA ALA A 224 -4.79 5.14 17.74
C ALA A 224 -3.47 4.70 17.08
N ARG A 225 -3.41 4.69 15.75
CA ARG A 225 -2.21 4.31 14.99
C ARG A 225 -1.34 5.53 14.73
N LEU A 226 -0.05 5.45 15.09
CA LEU A 226 0.94 6.51 14.82
C LEU A 226 0.98 6.90 13.33
N SER A 227 0.90 5.93 12.42
CA SER A 227 0.86 6.16 10.97
C SER A 227 -0.40 6.87 10.46
N HIS A 228 -1.47 6.91 11.26
CA HIS A 228 -2.70 7.65 10.96
C HIS A 228 -2.70 9.07 11.54
N ARG A 229 -1.74 9.41 12.43
CA ARG A 229 -1.64 10.75 13.03
C ARG A 229 -0.99 11.78 12.12
N ARG A 230 -0.33 11.33 11.05
CA ARG A 230 0.39 12.20 10.12
C ARG A 230 -0.48 12.54 8.93
N ILE A 231 -0.46 13.82 8.55
CA ILE A 231 -1.02 14.28 7.28
C ILE A 231 -0.18 13.70 6.15
N ARG A 232 -0.84 13.15 5.12
CA ARG A 232 -0.21 12.60 3.92
C ARG A 232 -0.87 13.20 2.70
N VAL A 233 -0.07 13.75 1.81
CA VAL A 233 -0.56 14.20 0.51
C VAL A 233 -0.53 13.01 -0.44
N VAL A 234 -1.66 12.73 -1.08
CA VAL A 234 -1.81 11.65 -2.05
C VAL A 234 -2.23 12.20 -3.40
N ARG A 235 -1.82 11.51 -4.46
CA ARG A 235 -2.31 11.70 -5.81
C ARG A 235 -3.03 10.43 -6.26
N ILE A 236 -4.26 10.60 -6.74
CA ILE A 236 -5.13 9.55 -7.25
C ILE A 236 -5.48 9.89 -8.71
N GLU A 237 -5.42 8.90 -9.59
CA GLU A 237 -5.88 9.01 -10.97
C GLU A 237 -7.01 7.99 -11.18
N THR A 238 -8.21 8.45 -11.55
CA THR A 238 -9.35 7.56 -11.79
C THR A 238 -9.14 6.76 -13.06
N THR A 239 -9.57 5.51 -13.07
CA THR A 239 -9.34 4.62 -14.23
C THR A 239 -10.28 4.91 -15.40
N MET A 240 -11.53 5.28 -15.12
CA MET A 240 -12.52 5.56 -16.16
C MET A 240 -12.29 6.92 -16.83
N ASP A 241 -12.18 7.98 -16.03
CA ASP A 241 -12.18 9.36 -16.55
C ASP A 241 -10.78 9.97 -16.63
N LYS A 242 -9.75 9.24 -16.18
CA LYS A 242 -8.35 9.73 -16.06
C LYS A 242 -8.24 11.05 -15.30
N GLN A 243 -9.17 11.28 -14.37
CA GLN A 243 -9.17 12.49 -13.57
C GLN A 243 -8.11 12.36 -12.48
N ARG A 244 -7.22 13.36 -12.41
CA ARG A 244 -6.17 13.43 -11.41
C ARG A 244 -6.60 14.31 -10.26
N ILE A 245 -6.56 13.76 -9.06
CA ILE A 245 -6.93 14.43 -7.82
C ILE A 245 -5.74 14.37 -6.88
N VAL A 246 -5.35 15.53 -6.35
CA VAL A 246 -4.32 15.66 -5.33
C VAL A 246 -4.97 16.21 -4.08
N GLY A 247 -4.70 15.60 -2.94
CA GLY A 247 -5.31 16.00 -1.68
C GLY A 247 -4.75 15.29 -0.47
N LEU A 248 -5.33 15.57 0.69
CA LEU A 248 -4.93 14.98 1.97
C LEU A 248 -5.65 13.66 2.20
N LEU A 249 -4.88 12.61 2.47
CA LEU A 249 -5.42 11.30 2.82
C LEU A 249 -5.97 11.32 4.24
N ILE A 250 -7.28 11.08 4.36
CA ILE A 250 -7.98 10.97 5.64
C ILE A 250 -8.20 9.49 5.96
N PRO A 251 -7.64 8.96 7.07
CA PRO A 251 -7.92 7.60 7.49
C PRO A 251 -9.42 7.41 7.76
N ASN A 252 -9.99 6.25 7.38
CA ASN A 252 -11.44 6.01 7.51
C ASN A 252 -11.96 6.22 8.94
N ALA A 253 -11.16 5.88 9.95
CA ALA A 253 -11.49 6.11 11.37
C ALA A 253 -11.52 7.60 11.79
N ALA A 254 -10.95 8.50 10.99
CA ALA A 254 -10.91 9.93 11.24
C ALA A 254 -11.96 10.71 10.43
N VAL A 255 -12.55 10.13 9.39
CA VAL A 255 -13.47 10.83 8.46
C VAL A 255 -14.62 11.49 9.20
N GLU A 256 -15.29 10.75 10.10
CA GLU A 256 -16.42 11.29 10.86
C GLU A 256 -16.02 12.45 11.77
N SER A 257 -14.91 12.32 12.51
CA SER A 257 -14.39 13.39 13.36
C SER A 257 -14.01 14.63 12.56
N VAL A 258 -13.40 14.46 11.38
CA VAL A 258 -13.05 15.58 10.51
C VAL A 258 -14.31 16.27 9.99
N LEU A 259 -15.32 15.51 9.54
CA LEU A 259 -16.58 16.08 9.05
C LEU A 259 -17.33 16.85 10.14
N GLN A 260 -17.37 16.33 11.38
CA GLN A 260 -17.98 17.02 12.51
C GLN A 260 -17.24 18.31 12.86
N ASP A 261 -15.91 18.24 12.99
CA ASP A 261 -15.12 19.40 13.38
C ASP A 261 -15.14 20.49 12.29
N LEU A 262 -15.30 20.15 11.00
CA LEU A 262 -15.41 21.13 9.91
C LEU A 262 -16.81 21.75 9.78
N ALA A 263 -17.87 20.98 10.05
CA ALA A 263 -19.22 21.52 10.10
C ALA A 263 -19.39 22.50 11.26
N TRP A 264 -18.78 22.21 12.41
CA TRP A 264 -18.87 23.06 13.59
C TRP A 264 -18.19 24.43 13.43
N VAL A 265 -17.19 24.54 12.57
CA VAL A 265 -16.53 25.83 12.26
C VAL A 265 -17.47 26.76 11.47
N HIS A 266 -18.39 26.21 10.67
CA HIS A 266 -19.40 27.03 9.98
C HIS A 266 -20.43 27.62 10.94
N ASP A 267 -20.88 26.87 11.95
CA ASP A 267 -21.92 27.33 12.88
C ASP A 267 -21.44 28.39 13.91
N ILE A 268 -20.13 28.66 14.02
CA ILE A 268 -19.59 29.66 14.96
C ILE A 268 -19.35 31.01 14.27
N GLU A 269 -19.26 31.04 12.95
CA GLU A 269 -19.02 32.25 12.16
C GLU A 269 -20.32 32.91 11.64
N ASP A 270 -21.48 32.29 11.88
CA ASP A 270 -22.82 32.85 11.67
C ASP A 270 -23.41 33.48 12.96
#